data_AF-A0A5D4T3F0-F1
#
_entry.id   AF-A0A5D4T3F0-F1
#
_cell.length_a   1.000
_cell.length_b   1.000
_cell.length_c   1.000
_cell.angle_alpha   90.00
_cell.angle_beta   90.00
_cell.angle_gamma   90.00
#
_symmetry.space_group_name_H-M   'P 1'
#
loop_
_entity.id
_entity.type
_entity.pdbx_description
1 polymer ?
#
loop_
_entity_poly.entity_id
_entity_poly.type
_entity_poly.pdbx_seq_one_letter_code
_entity_poly.pdbx_strand_id
1 'polypeptide(L)' 'MCKKTTRHYAVYKGDEFICVGTAKECADYMGVSEKSVRFLSSPTHKKRMEASNGTDYKIAIALEDED' A
#
# COMPACT_ATOMS: atom_id res chain seq x y z
N MET A 1 -23.03 15.27 -4.87
CA MET A 1 -21.56 15.35 -5.03
C MET A 1 -20.94 14.08 -4.45
N CYS A 2 -20.42 13.19 -5.28
CA CYS A 2 -19.72 11.99 -4.81
C CYS A 2 -18.34 12.44 -4.28
N LYS A 3 -18.11 12.42 -2.96
CA LYS A 3 -16.79 12.70 -2.38
C LYS A 3 -15.78 11.73 -2.99
N LYS A 4 -14.84 12.21 -3.80
CA LYS A 4 -13.67 11.41 -4.19
C LYS A 4 -12.81 11.30 -2.94
N THR A 5 -12.87 10.16 -2.26
CA THR A 5 -11.96 9.86 -1.16
C THR A 5 -10.58 9.61 -1.77
N THR A 6 -9.72 10.62 -1.73
CA THR A 6 -8.31 10.46 -2.10
C THR A 6 -7.66 9.63 -1.01
N ARG A 7 -7.43 8.34 -1.27
CA ARG A 7 -6.76 7.46 -0.31
C ARG A 7 -5.26 7.57 -0.50
N HIS A 8 -4.56 7.96 0.55
CA HIS A 8 -3.11 7.85 0.58
C HIS A 8 -2.69 6.47 1.04
N TYR A 9 -1.57 6.02 0.52
CA TYR A 9 -0.96 4.74 0.79
C TYR A 9 0.51 4.98 1.12
N ALA A 10 0.96 4.43 2.24
CA ALA A 10 2.37 4.34 2.58
C ALA A 10 2.85 2.90 2.28
N VAL A 11 3.84 2.76 1.41
CA VAL A 11 4.45 1.48 1.06
C VAL A 11 5.76 1.30 1.81
N TYR A 12 5.86 0.16 2.49
CA TYR A 12 7.02 -0.31 3.20
C TYR A 12 7.52 -1.61 2.57
N LYS A 13 8.82 -1.87 2.68
CA LYS A 13 9.45 -3.16 2.35
C LYS A 13 10.22 -3.64 3.57
N GLY A 14 9.66 -4.59 4.31
CA GLY A 14 10.15 -4.93 5.64
C GLY A 14 10.11 -3.69 6.54
N ASP A 15 11.27 -3.24 7.01
CA ASP A 15 11.45 -2.02 7.81
C ASP A 15 11.81 -0.77 6.97
N GLU A 16 11.95 -0.91 5.65
CA GLU A 16 12.34 0.20 4.78
C GLU A 16 11.12 0.94 4.24
N PHE A 17 11.10 2.26 4.38
CA PHE A 17 10.09 3.12 3.77
C PHE A 17 10.42 3.35 2.28
N ILE A 18 9.47 3.04 1.39
CA ILE A 18 9.67 3.18 -0.05
C ILE A 18 9.00 4.44 -0.59
N CYS A 19 7.70 4.60 -0.35
CA CYS A 19 6.96 5.75 -0.87
C CYS A 19 5.67 5.98 -0.07
N VAL A 20 5.21 7.24 -0.06
CA VAL A 20 3.89 7.63 0.44
C VAL A 20 3.23 8.51 -0.59
N GLY A 21 1.96 8.28 -0.86
CA GLY A 21 1.23 9.05 -1.85
C GLY A 21 -0.08 8.38 -2.23
N THR A 22 -0.69 8.80 -3.32
CA THR A 22 -1.87 8.12 -3.85
C THR A 22 -1.52 6.74 -4.42
N ALA A 23 -2.53 5.87 -4.59
CA ALA A 23 -2.33 4.57 -5.22
C ALA A 23 -1.64 4.65 -6.59
N LYS A 24 -1.86 5.75 -7.32
CA LYS A 24 -1.28 6.01 -8.63
C LYS A 24 0.20 6.38 -8.55
N GLU A 25 0.58 7.24 -7.61
CA GLU A 25 2.00 7.62 -7.40
C GLU A 25 2.83 6.43 -6.93
N CYS A 26 2.31 5.65 -5.98
CA CYS A 26 2.97 4.42 -5.54
C CYS A 26 3.06 3.38 -6.67
N ALA A 27 2.03 3.28 -7.51
CA ALA A 27 2.01 2.39 -8.66
C ALA A 27 3.09 2.75 -9.67
N ASP A 28 3.21 4.04 -10.02
CA ASP A 28 4.21 4.55 -10.95
C ASP A 28 5.64 4.35 -10.41
N TYR A 29 5.87 4.70 -9.14
CA TYR A 29 7.18 4.54 -8.49
C TYR A 29 7.65 3.09 -8.43
N MET A 30 6.74 2.15 -8.16
CA MET A 30 7.06 0.73 -8.07
C MET A 30 6.97 0.00 -9.43
N GLY A 31 6.47 0.66 -10.48
CA GLY A 31 6.17 0.03 -11.77
C GLY A 31 5.08 -1.05 -11.69
N VAL A 32 4.13 -0.93 -10.75
CA VAL A 32 3.01 -1.88 -10.57
C VAL A 32 1.68 -1.26 -10.95
N SER A 33 0.61 -2.05 -10.97
CA SER A 33 -0.75 -1.51 -11.19
C SER A 33 -1.37 -0.96 -9.90
N GLU A 34 -2.23 0.06 -10.02
CA GLU A 34 -3.01 0.60 -8.89
C GLU A 34 -3.82 -0.49 -8.16
N LYS A 35 -4.33 -1.49 -8.91
CA LYS A 35 -5.00 -2.67 -8.33
C LYS A 35 -4.07 -3.47 -7.42
N SER A 36 -2.79 -3.60 -7.79
CA SER A 36 -1.79 -4.28 -6.97
C SER A 36 -1.50 -3.51 -5.69
N VAL A 37 -1.38 -2.17 -5.75
CA VAL A 37 -1.21 -1.32 -4.56
C VAL A 37 -2.39 -1.50 -3.60
N ARG A 38 -3.62 -1.51 -4.14
CA ARG A 38 -4.82 -1.77 -3.33
C ARG A 38 -4.84 -3.18 -2.74
N PHE A 39 -4.31 -4.17 -3.46
CA PHE A 39 -4.18 -5.55 -2.98
C PHE A 39 -3.11 -5.68 -1.89
N LEU A 40 -1.98 -4.99 -2.02
CA LEU A 40 -0.91 -4.91 -1.02
C LEU A 40 -1.43 -4.33 0.31
N SER A 41 -2.42 -3.43 0.24
CA SER A 41 -3.12 -2.86 1.39
C SER A 41 -4.26 -3.73 1.94
N SER A 42 -4.60 -4.83 1.28
CA SER A 42 -5.66 -5.72 1.73
C SER A 42 -5.27 -6.48 2.99
N PRO A 43 -6.19 -6.71 3.95
CA PRO A 43 -5.93 -7.52 5.13
C PRO A 43 -5.51 -8.96 4.78
N THR A 44 -5.98 -9.49 3.65
CA THR A 44 -5.57 -10.82 3.17
C THR A 44 -4.07 -10.87 2.86
N HIS A 45 -3.55 -9.83 2.23
CA HIS A 45 -2.12 -9.75 1.90
C HIS A 45 -1.29 -9.61 3.17
N LYS A 46 -1.69 -8.73 4.09
CA LYS A 46 -1.04 -8.56 5.38
C LYS A 46 -0.95 -9.87 6.17
N LYS A 47 -2.06 -10.62 6.31
CA LYS A 47 -2.07 -11.93 6.98
C LYS A 47 -1.15 -12.95 6.33
N ARG A 48 -1.07 -12.94 5.00
CA ARG A 48 -0.21 -13.85 4.24
C ARG A 48 1.27 -13.55 4.47
N MET A 49 1.60 -12.27 4.65
CA MET A 49 2.94 -11.82 5.01
C MET A 49 3.26 -12.05 6.48
N GLU A 50 2.32 -11.83 7.40
CA GLU A 50 2.51 -12.15 8.84
C GLU A 50 2.76 -13.65 9.06
N ALA A 51 2.18 -14.53 8.23
CA ALA A 51 2.46 -15.96 8.23
C ALA A 51 3.83 -16.32 7.60
N SER A 52 4.45 -15.39 6.87
CA SER A 52 5.72 -15.59 6.18
C SER A 52 6.80 -14.76 6.87
N ASN A 53 7.65 -15.40 7.68
CA ASN A 53 8.79 -14.76 8.37
C ASN A 53 9.89 -14.20 7.43
N GLY A 54 9.61 -13.97 6.15
CA GLY A 54 10.57 -13.40 5.21
C GLY A 54 10.70 -11.90 5.42
N THR A 55 11.92 -11.36 5.42
CA THR A 55 12.22 -9.91 5.57
C THR A 55 11.90 -9.08 4.31
N ASP A 56 11.76 -9.71 3.13
CA ASP A 56 11.69 -9.00 1.83
C ASP A 56 10.25 -8.81 1.32
N TYR A 57 9.32 -8.40 2.18
CA TYR A 57 7.90 -8.26 1.85
C TYR A 57 7.46 -6.80 1.75
N LYS A 58 6.66 -6.49 0.70
CA LYS A 58 6.10 -5.16 0.48
C LYS A 58 4.72 -5.06 1.14
N ILE A 59 4.51 -4.08 2.01
CA ILE A 59 3.21 -3.81 2.64
C ILE A 59 2.78 -2.41 2.23
N ALA A 60 1.54 -2.25 1.77
CA ALA A 60 0.93 -0.93 1.66
C ALA A 60 0.00 -0.73 2.86
N ILE A 61 0.13 0.40 3.56
CA ILE A 61 -0.76 0.82 4.63
C ILE A 61 -1.60 1.95 4.06
N ALA A 62 -2.93 1.75 4.01
CA ALA A 62 -3.85 2.82 3.69
C ALA A 62 -3.85 3.83 4.85
N LEU A 63 -3.46 5.06 4.54
CA LEU A 63 -3.64 6.20 5.43
C LEU A 63 -4.99 6.80 5.07
N GLU A 64 -5.93 6.70 5.99
CA GLU A 64 -7.15 7.49 5.92
C GLU A 64 -6.78 8.90 6.40
N ASP A 65 -6.64 9.84 5.47
CA ASP A 65 -6.76 11.25 5.82
C ASP A 65 -8.22 11.48 6.25
N GLU A 66 -8.44 11.54 7.55
CA GLU A 66 -9.67 12.06 8.13
C GLU A 66 -9.74 13.57 7.81
N ASP A 67 -10.63 13.93 6.87
CA ASP A 67 -11.20 15.29 6.74
C ASP A 67 -12.32 15.49 7.78
#